data_AF-A0A849QMC9-F1
#
_entry.id   AF-A0A849QMC9-F1
#
_cell.length_a   1.000
_cell.length_b   1.000
_cell.length_c   1.000
_cell.angle_alpha   90.00
_cell.angle_beta   90.00
_cell.angle_gamma   90.00
#
_symmetry.space_group_name_H-M   'P 1'
#
loop_
_entity.id
_entity.type
_entity.pdbx_description
1 polymer ?
#
loop_
_entity_poly.entity_id
_entity_poly.type
_entity_poly.pdbx_seq_one_letter_code
_entity_poly.pdbx_strand_id
1 'polypeptide(L)' 'MPKKRNVILFIQDILEAIGNIEEFTQNMGFEEFIADKKTRDAVVRNLEVIGEAA' A
#
# COMPACT_ATOMS: atom_id res chain seq x y z
N MET A 1 5.38 21.66 -18.98
CA MET A 1 4.51 22.13 -17.88
C MET A 1 4.52 21.07 -16.80
N PRO A 2 4.83 21.37 -15.53
CA PRO A 2 4.71 20.34 -14.50
C PRO A 2 3.22 20.03 -14.40
N LYS A 3 2.82 18.78 -14.68
CA LYS A 3 1.48 18.31 -14.39
C LYS A 3 1.27 18.58 -12.90
N LYS A 4 0.42 19.55 -12.55
CA LYS A 4 -0.16 19.61 -11.21
C LYS A 4 -0.84 18.27 -11.03
N ARG A 5 -0.18 17.31 -10.37
CA ARG A 5 -0.79 16.02 -10.01
C ARG A 5 -2.02 16.40 -9.20
N ASN A 6 -3.18 16.01 -9.73
CA ASN A 6 -4.46 16.35 -9.14
C ASN A 6 -4.46 15.73 -7.74
N VAL A 7 -4.73 16.51 -6.69
CA VAL A 7 -4.77 16.02 -5.30
C VAL A 7 -5.68 14.79 -5.19
N ILE A 8 -6.72 14.71 -6.03
CA ILE A 8 -7.59 13.54 -6.15
C ILE A 8 -6.82 12.27 -6.52
N LEU A 9 -5.84 12.35 -7.42
CA LEU A 9 -5.04 11.19 -7.84
C LEU A 9 -4.16 10.67 -6.70
N PHE A 10 -3.58 11.56 -5.88
CA PHE A 10 -2.80 11.14 -4.72
C PHE A 10 -3.67 10.45 -3.68
N ILE A 11 -4.87 10.98 -3.41
CA ILE A 11 -5.82 10.34 -2.50
C ILE A 11 -6.25 8.97 -3.05
N GLN A 12 -6.44 8.85 -4.37
CA GLN A 12 -6.74 7.57 -5.01
C GLN A 12 -5.59 6.57 -4.86
N ASP A 13 -4.35 6.97 -5.12
CA ASP A 13 -3.16 6.12 -4.96
C ASP A 13 -3.02 5.63 -3.50
N ILE A 14 -3.31 6.50 -2.52
CA ILE A 14 -3.30 6.15 -1.10
C ILE A 14 -4.42 5.14 -0.77
N LEU A 15 -5.64 5.37 -1.24
CA LEU A 15 -6.77 4.48 -0.97
C LEU A 15 -6.57 3.09 -1.60
N GLU A 16 -6.02 3.05 -2.82
CA GLU A 16 -5.66 1.79 -3.49
C GLU A 16 -4.58 1.04 -2.70
N ALA A 17 -3.54 1.74 -2.25
CA ALA A 17 -2.47 1.14 -1.45
C ALA A 17 -2.97 0.58 -0.11
N ILE A 18 -3.90 1.28 0.57
CA ILE A 18 -4.55 0.79 1.78
C ILE A 18 -5.36 -0.48 1.48
N GLY A 19 -6.19 -0.45 0.43
CA GLY A 19 -7.02 -1.60 0.04
C GLY A 19 -6.18 -2.84 -0.29
N ASN A 20 -5.06 -2.66 -0.98
CA ASN A 20 -4.12 -3.75 -1.27
C ASN A 20 -3.54 -4.36 0.02
N ILE A 21 -3.14 -3.52 0.99
CA ILE A 21 -2.61 -4.01 2.28
C ILE A 21 -3.68 -4.83 3.02
N GLU A 22 -4.92 -4.34 3.06
CA GLU A 22 -6.04 -5.06 3.67
C GLU A 22 -6.28 -6.40 2.98
N GLU A 23 -6.30 -6.45 1.64
CA GLU A 23 -6.48 -7.69 0.87
C GLU A 23 -5.36 -8.71 1.13
N PHE A 24 -4.09 -8.28 1.12
CA PHE A 24 -2.96 -9.19 1.31
C PHE A 24 -2.87 -9.76 2.71
N THR A 25 -3.34 -9.01 3.70
CA THR A 25 -3.31 -9.41 5.11
C THR A 25 -4.64 -10.01 5.58
N GLN A 26 -5.65 -10.05 4.71
CA GLN A 26 -6.96 -10.59 5.04
C GLN A 26 -6.86 -12.07 5.42
N ASN A 27 -7.41 -12.41 6.58
CA ASN A 27 -7.36 -13.77 7.17
C ASN A 27 -5.95 -14.28 7.48
N MET A 28 -4.93 -13.42 7.43
CA MET A 28 -3.55 -13.80 7.75
C MET A 28 -3.26 -13.54 9.23
N GLY A 29 -2.78 -14.56 9.93
CA GLY A 29 -2.30 -14.42 11.32
C GLY A 29 -0.95 -13.70 11.38
N PHE A 30 -0.54 -13.25 12.57
CA PHE A 30 0.74 -12.55 12.73
C PHE A 30 1.93 -13.44 12.37
N GLU A 31 1.93 -14.70 12.82
CA GLU A 31 3.01 -15.65 12.56
C GLU A 31 3.10 -16.02 11.07
N GLU A 32 1.95 -16.16 10.41
CA GLU A 32 1.85 -16.38 8.96
C GLU A 32 2.39 -15.18 8.19
N PHE A 33 2.01 -13.96 8.58
CA PHE A 33 2.53 -12.72 8.01
C PHE A 33 4.05 -12.59 8.18
N ILE A 34 4.58 -12.89 9.37
CA ILE A 34 6.02 -12.85 9.61
C ILE A 34 6.76 -13.91 8.79
N ALA A 35 6.17 -15.09 8.57
CA ALA A 35 6.78 -16.14 7.76
C ALA A 35 6.72 -15.86 6.24
N ASP A 36 5.69 -15.14 5.76
CA ASP A 36 5.52 -14.82 4.34
C ASP A 36 6.26 -13.55 3.93
N LYS A 37 7.51 -13.71 3.50
CA LYS A 37 8.32 -12.62 2.96
C LYS A 37 7.64 -11.87 1.80
N LYS A 38 6.95 -12.57 0.91
CA LYS A 38 6.33 -11.95 -0.28
C LYS A 38 5.26 -10.97 0.16
N THR A 39 4.40 -11.37 1.10
CA THR A 39 3.33 -10.52 1.61
C THR A 39 3.88 -9.31 2.37
N ARG A 40 4.93 -9.50 3.17
CA ARG A 40 5.61 -8.36 3.83
C ARG A 40 6.21 -7.38 2.84
N ASP A 41 6.91 -7.87 1.82
CA ASP A 41 7.52 -7.01 0.79
C ASP A 41 6.44 -6.24 0.02
N ALA A 42 5.29 -6.86 -0.25
CA ALA A 42 4.13 -6.22 -0.87
C ALA A 42 3.50 -5.14 0.04
N VAL A 43 3.37 -5.40 1.35
CA VAL A 43 2.88 -4.41 2.32
C VAL A 43 3.82 -3.22 2.42
N VAL A 44 5.13 -3.45 2.54
CA VAL A 44 6.15 -2.38 2.58
C VAL A 44 6.06 -1.51 1.33
N ARG A 45 5.93 -2.11 0.14
CA ARG A 45 5.81 -1.33 -1.10
C ARG A 45 4.56 -0.45 -1.12
N ASN A 46 3.43 -0.92 -0.62
CA ASN A 46 2.21 -0.09 -0.57
C ASN A 46 2.33 1.03 0.47
N LEU A 47 3.04 0.81 1.58
CA LEU A 47 3.37 1.87 2.54
C LEU A 47 4.29 2.95 1.93
N GLU A 48 5.25 2.56 1.09
CA GLU A 48 6.07 3.52 0.33
C GLU A 48 5.22 4.37 -0.61
N VAL A 49 4.27 3.76 -1.34
CA VAL A 49 3.34 4.49 -2.24
C VAL A 49 2.53 5.53 -1.47
N ILE A 50 2.03 5.17 -0.28
CA ILE A 50 1.32 6.11 0.60
C ILE A 50 2.25 7.27 1.00
N GLY A 51 3.50 6.96 1.38
CA GLY A 51 4.49 7.96 1.79
C GLY A 51 4.97 8.88 0.65
N GLU A 52 5.01 8.39 -0.59
CA GLU A 52 5.35 9.19 -1.78
C GLU A 52 4.20 10.12 -2.21
N ALA A 53 2.96 9.81 -1.80
CA ALA A 53 1.75 10.57 -2.15
C ALA A 53 1.37 11.64 -1.11
N ALA A 54 1.94 11.62 0.10
CA ALA A 54 1.70 12.55 1.21
C ALA A 54 2.68 13.74 1.21
#